data_AF-A0A011SNQ7-F1
#
_entry.id   AF-A0A011SNQ7-F1
#
_cell.length_a   1.000
_cell.length_b   1.000
_cell.length_c   1.000
_cell.angle_alpha   90.00
_cell.angle_beta   90.00
_cell.angle_gamma   90.00
#
_symmetry.space_group_name_H-M   'P 1'
#
loop_
_entity.id
_entity.type
_entity.pdbx_description
1 polymer ?
#
loop_
_entity_poly.entity_id
_entity_poly.type
_entity_poly.pdbx_seq_one_letter_code
_entity_poly.pdbx_strand_id
1 'polypeptide(L)'
;MGPFRRPEYGQSPVGRRWVASVVAAGVLALSVAGCRGVPLHSGEPDRADTIPVVGGECELSWWLSPLADDVPDDAWRIAEERLAVAEVSQSRWDQWRTILESDPDINWTSEGLLQGHAYLEAVRADVRAALEEAGYPDTNRVIEVYSDIACSE
;
A
#
# COMPACT_ATOMS: atom_id res chain seq x y z
N MET A 1 46.72 43.32 -15.63
CA MET A 1 47.20 44.62 -15.11
C MET A 1 46.00 45.56 -14.99
N GLY A 2 45.79 46.16 -13.80
CA GLY A 2 44.64 47.03 -13.46
C GLY A 2 44.73 48.46 -14.05
N PRO A 3 44.04 49.50 -13.52
CA PRO A 3 43.48 49.60 -12.17
C PRO A 3 42.09 50.27 -11.97
N PHE A 4 41.62 50.08 -10.74
CA PHE A 4 40.76 50.87 -9.86
C PHE A 4 40.69 52.41 -10.08
N ARG A 5 39.49 53.01 -9.88
CA ARG A 5 39.24 54.22 -9.04
C ARG A 5 37.73 54.49 -8.83
N ARG A 6 37.34 54.77 -7.57
CA ARG A 6 36.05 55.38 -7.13
C ARG A 6 36.12 56.92 -7.15
N PRO A 7 34.98 57.62 -6.95
CA PRO A 7 34.71 58.35 -5.68
C PRO A 7 33.26 58.10 -5.15
N GLU A 8 32.94 57.98 -3.85
CA GLU A 8 32.78 59.00 -2.77
C GLU A 8 31.78 60.11 -3.13
N TYR A 9 30.79 60.60 -2.34
CA TYR A 9 30.20 60.42 -1.00
C TYR A 9 28.87 61.23 -1.00
N GLY A 10 27.93 60.96 -0.08
CA GLY A 10 26.76 61.85 0.15
C GLY A 10 25.56 61.15 0.80
N GLN A 11 25.65 60.73 2.07
CA GLN A 11 25.17 61.42 3.28
C GLN A 11 23.64 61.36 3.50
N SER A 12 23.27 60.69 4.61
CA SER A 12 21.93 60.44 5.14
C SER A 12 21.19 61.71 5.62
N PRO A 13 19.87 61.59 5.90
CA PRO A 13 19.47 61.60 7.32
C PRO A 13 18.43 60.50 7.65
N VAL A 14 18.66 59.72 8.71
CA VAL A 14 17.98 59.84 10.02
C VAL A 14 16.45 59.81 9.93
N GLY A 15 15.84 58.70 10.35
CA GLY A 15 14.42 58.71 10.66
C GLY A 15 13.77 57.38 11.01
N ARG A 16 13.74 57.07 12.31
CA ARG A 16 12.63 56.39 13.01
C ARG A 16 12.59 54.85 13.01
N ARG A 17 13.25 54.32 14.06
CA ARG A 17 12.79 53.29 15.01
C ARG A 17 11.51 52.51 14.64
N TRP A 18 11.62 51.18 14.58
CA TRP A 18 10.83 50.26 15.41
C TRP A 18 11.67 49.03 15.72
N VAL A 19 11.84 48.75 17.02
CA VAL A 19 12.39 47.52 17.57
C VAL A 19 11.20 46.64 17.93
N ALA A 20 11.20 45.39 17.48
CA ALA A 20 10.46 44.32 18.14
C ALA A 20 11.13 42.98 17.82
N SER A 21 11.95 42.53 18.77
CA SER A 21 12.43 41.15 18.87
C SER A 21 11.24 40.21 19.05
N VAL A 22 11.23 39.10 18.32
CA VAL A 22 10.50 37.89 18.74
C VAL A 22 11.47 36.72 18.71
N VAL A 23 11.92 36.34 19.90
CA VAL A 23 12.49 35.03 20.19
C VAL A 23 11.31 34.06 20.21
N ALA A 24 11.22 33.16 19.23
CA ALA A 24 10.32 32.02 19.30
C ALA A 24 11.17 30.76 19.31
N ALA A 25 11.27 30.17 20.50
CA ALA A 25 11.87 28.86 20.74
C ALA A 25 11.06 27.81 19.94
N GLY A 26 11.65 27.30 18.87
CA GLY A 26 11.12 26.17 18.12
C GLY A 26 11.41 24.87 18.89
N VAL A 27 10.38 24.34 19.54
CA VAL A 27 10.36 22.99 20.11
C VAL A 27 10.56 22.00 18.95
N LEU A 28 11.73 21.36 18.91
CA LEU A 28 11.98 20.16 18.10
C LEU A 28 11.19 19.00 18.71
N ALA A 29 9.92 18.89 18.35
CA ALA A 29 9.16 17.67 18.54
C ALA A 29 9.71 16.63 17.56
N LEU A 30 10.66 15.81 18.04
CA LEU A 30 11.02 14.54 17.41
C LEU A 30 9.80 13.62 17.51
N SER A 31 8.96 13.67 16.49
CA SER A 31 7.92 12.68 16.26
C SER A 31 8.62 11.34 16.05
N VAL A 32 8.48 10.44 17.02
CA VAL A 32 8.73 9.01 16.84
C VAL A 32 7.70 8.52 15.83
N ALA A 33 8.05 8.62 14.55
CA ALA A 33 7.34 7.91 13.49
C ALA A 33 7.58 6.43 13.75
N GLY A 34 6.61 5.78 14.40
CA GLY A 34 6.56 4.34 14.47
C GLY A 34 6.69 3.80 13.04
N CYS A 35 7.46 2.72 12.90
CA CYS A 35 7.56 1.96 11.65
C CYS A 35 6.19 1.37 11.33
N ARG A 36 5.25 2.18 10.83
CA ARG A 36 4.14 1.70 10.05
C ARG A 36 4.75 1.26 8.73
N GLY A 37 4.70 -0.05 8.48
CA GLY A 37 5.18 -0.63 7.23
C GLY A 37 4.67 0.22 6.08
N VAL A 38 5.59 0.74 5.27
CA VAL A 38 5.20 1.34 4.00
C VAL A 38 4.56 0.21 3.20
N PRO A 39 3.31 0.33 2.73
CA PRO A 39 2.73 -0.69 1.89
C PRO A 39 3.68 -0.91 0.71
N LEU A 40 4.01 -2.18 0.43
CA LEU A 40 4.94 -2.58 -0.63
C LEU A 40 4.51 -2.07 -2.02
N HIS A 41 3.29 -1.54 -2.14
CA HIS A 41 2.62 -1.11 -3.35
C HIS A 41 2.14 0.34 -3.18
N SER A 42 2.63 1.23 -4.04
CA SER A 42 2.24 2.64 -4.06
C SER A 42 1.16 2.86 -5.11
N GLY A 43 -0.08 3.12 -4.68
CA GLY A 43 -1.18 3.42 -5.60
C GLY A 43 -2.55 3.12 -4.99
N GLU A 44 -3.60 3.56 -5.68
CA GLU A 44 -4.97 3.11 -5.39
C GLU A 44 -5.07 1.61 -5.67
N PRO A 45 -5.72 0.81 -4.80
CA PRO A 45 -5.92 -0.61 -5.07
C PRO A 45 -6.85 -0.84 -6.26
N ASP A 46 -6.57 -1.87 -7.05
CA ASP A 46 -7.44 -2.30 -8.17
C ASP A 46 -8.78 -2.84 -7.65
N ARG A 47 -8.79 -3.36 -6.42
CA ARG A 47 -9.99 -3.72 -5.67
C ARG A 47 -9.77 -3.51 -4.18
N ALA A 48 -10.79 -3.03 -3.49
CA ALA A 48 -10.83 -2.98 -2.04
C ALA A 48 -12.20 -3.43 -1.54
N ASP A 49 -12.20 -4.24 -0.48
CA ASP A 49 -13.39 -4.79 0.14
C ASP A 49 -13.36 -4.54 1.66
N THR A 50 -14.54 -4.49 2.28
CA THR A 50 -14.69 -4.57 3.74
C THR A 50 -15.55 -5.79 4.05
N ILE A 51 -15.05 -6.70 4.88
CA ILE A 51 -15.78 -7.91 5.25
C ILE A 51 -15.98 -8.00 6.77
N PRO A 52 -17.13 -8.54 7.23
CA PRO A 52 -17.32 -8.84 8.64
C PRO A 52 -16.53 -10.09 9.02
N VAL A 53 -15.82 -10.05 10.14
CA VAL A 53 -15.08 -11.20 10.71
C VAL A 53 -15.44 -11.38 12.18
N VAL A 54 -14.98 -12.47 12.78
CA VAL A 54 -15.08 -12.65 14.23
C VAL A 54 -14.32 -11.52 14.94
N GLY A 55 -15.02 -10.75 15.76
CA GLY A 55 -14.44 -9.66 16.56
C GLY A 55 -14.56 -8.27 15.94
N GLY A 56 -14.87 -8.14 14.64
CA GLY A 56 -14.99 -6.84 13.98
C GLY A 56 -15.08 -6.93 12.47
N GLU A 57 -14.36 -6.07 11.78
CA GLU A 57 -14.31 -5.99 10.32
C GLU A 57 -12.85 -5.94 9.85
N CYS A 58 -12.60 -6.45 8.65
CA CYS A 58 -11.32 -6.29 7.97
C CYS A 58 -11.51 -5.51 6.68
N GLU A 59 -10.67 -4.49 6.49
CA GLU A 59 -10.45 -3.80 5.23
C GLU A 59 -9.36 -4.53 4.45
N LEU A 60 -9.65 -4.84 3.20
CA LEU A 60 -8.81 -5.66 2.33
C LEU A 60 -8.53 -4.87 1.06
N SER A 61 -7.35 -5.04 0.49
CA SER A 61 -6.97 -4.37 -0.75
C SER A 61 -6.10 -5.26 -1.61
N TRP A 62 -6.27 -5.19 -2.92
CA TRP A 62 -5.48 -5.93 -3.91
C TRP A 62 -4.92 -5.02 -4.99
N TRP A 63 -3.71 -5.33 -5.45
CA TRP A 63 -3.04 -4.68 -6.55
C TRP A 63 -2.52 -5.71 -7.55
N LEU A 64 -2.78 -5.51 -8.83
CA LEU A 64 -2.15 -6.21 -9.94
C LEU A 64 -0.83 -5.53 -10.26
N SER A 65 0.21 -6.33 -10.42
CA SER A 65 1.53 -5.83 -10.79
C SER A 65 2.17 -6.71 -11.85
N PRO A 66 2.80 -6.12 -12.88
CA PRO A 66 3.57 -6.90 -13.84
C PRO A 66 4.77 -7.55 -13.15
N LEU A 67 5.06 -8.81 -13.51
CA LEU A 67 6.28 -9.53 -13.14
C LEU A 67 7.24 -9.74 -14.32
N ALA A 68 6.76 -9.50 -15.54
CA ALA A 68 7.55 -9.53 -16.75
C ALA A 68 7.65 -8.11 -17.36
N ASP A 69 8.72 -7.85 -18.10
CA ASP A 69 8.89 -6.58 -18.84
C ASP A 69 7.81 -6.39 -19.91
N ASP A 70 7.29 -7.49 -20.45
CA ASP A 70 6.22 -7.52 -21.43
C ASP A 70 5.12 -8.47 -20.92
N VAL A 71 4.05 -7.89 -20.38
CA VAL A 71 2.86 -8.63 -19.94
C VAL A 71 1.86 -8.64 -21.09
N PRO A 72 1.41 -9.80 -21.58
CA PRO A 72 0.39 -9.87 -22.63
C PRO A 72 -0.89 -9.13 -22.23
N ASP A 73 -1.43 -8.32 -23.15
CA ASP A 73 -2.63 -7.50 -22.91
C ASP A 73 -3.84 -8.34 -22.44
N ASP A 74 -3.97 -9.56 -22.98
CA ASP A 74 -5.02 -10.49 -22.61
C ASP A 74 -4.82 -11.05 -21.19
N ALA A 75 -3.59 -11.33 -20.76
CA ALA A 75 -3.30 -11.72 -19.38
C ALA A 75 -3.70 -10.61 -18.41
N TRP A 76 -3.33 -9.35 -18.70
CA TRP A 76 -3.68 -8.20 -17.87
C TRP A 76 -5.19 -8.03 -17.75
N ARG A 77 -5.88 -8.00 -18.89
CA ARG A 77 -7.35 -7.90 -18.94
C ARG A 77 -8.04 -9.03 -18.16
N ILE A 78 -7.57 -10.27 -18.29
CA ILE A 78 -8.14 -11.42 -17.57
C ILE A 78 -7.96 -11.26 -16.05
N ALA A 79 -6.79 -10.79 -15.62
CA ALA A 79 -6.52 -10.54 -14.21
C ALA A 79 -7.43 -9.43 -13.65
N GLU A 80 -7.56 -8.30 -14.35
CA GLU A 80 -8.45 -7.19 -13.98
C GLU A 80 -9.91 -7.64 -13.90
N GLU A 81 -10.41 -8.27 -14.97
CA GLU A 81 -11.79 -8.76 -15.03
C GLU A 81 -12.08 -9.74 -13.91
N ARG A 82 -11.18 -10.71 -13.68
CA ARG A 82 -11.38 -11.70 -12.62
C ARG A 82 -11.28 -11.09 -11.23
N LEU A 83 -10.32 -10.18 -10.99
CA LEU A 83 -10.18 -9.52 -9.70
C LEU A 83 -11.43 -8.69 -9.38
N ALA A 84 -11.99 -7.97 -10.35
CA ALA A 84 -13.18 -7.15 -10.15
C ALA A 84 -14.45 -7.95 -9.79
N VAL A 85 -14.56 -9.19 -10.29
CA VAL A 85 -15.78 -10.01 -10.12
C VAL A 85 -15.62 -11.21 -9.20
N ALA A 86 -14.44 -11.44 -8.62
CA ALA A 86 -14.22 -12.58 -7.73
C ALA A 86 -15.17 -12.49 -6.51
N GLU A 87 -16.00 -13.52 -6.33
CA GLU A 87 -16.90 -13.63 -5.19
C GLU A 87 -16.46 -14.81 -4.32
N VAL A 88 -16.31 -14.56 -3.02
CA VAL A 88 -15.94 -15.61 -2.07
C VAL A 88 -17.21 -16.12 -1.38
N SER A 89 -17.62 -17.33 -1.74
CA SER A 89 -18.69 -18.03 -1.02
C SER A 89 -18.23 -18.44 0.38
N GLN A 90 -19.16 -18.63 1.32
CA GLN A 90 -18.83 -19.08 2.68
C GLN A 90 -18.05 -20.40 2.69
N SER A 91 -18.44 -21.36 1.84
CA SER A 91 -17.75 -22.65 1.77
C SER A 91 -16.30 -22.53 1.30
N ARG A 92 -16.05 -21.62 0.35
CA ARG A 92 -14.70 -21.33 -0.14
C ARG A 92 -13.89 -20.60 0.93
N TRP A 93 -14.51 -19.67 1.64
CA TRP A 93 -13.88 -18.97 2.74
C TRP A 93 -13.43 -19.94 3.84
N ASP A 94 -14.31 -20.85 4.27
CA ASP A 94 -14.02 -21.86 5.29
C ASP A 94 -12.91 -22.83 4.85
N GLN A 95 -12.86 -23.17 3.55
CA GLN A 95 -11.79 -23.98 2.98
C GLN A 95 -10.43 -23.28 3.11
N TRP A 96 -10.34 -22.02 2.69
CA TRP A 96 -9.09 -21.25 2.81
C TRP A 96 -8.69 -21.03 4.26
N ARG A 97 -9.65 -20.76 5.15
CA ARG A 97 -9.43 -20.67 6.59
C ARG A 97 -8.78 -21.94 7.11
N THR A 98 -9.30 -23.11 6.73
CA THR A 98 -8.77 -24.42 7.14
C THR A 98 -7.36 -24.67 6.59
N ILE A 99 -7.09 -24.31 5.33
CA ILE A 99 -5.75 -24.42 4.74
C ILE A 99 -4.75 -23.59 5.54
N LEU A 100 -5.08 -22.32 5.80
CA LEU A 100 -4.22 -21.38 6.51
C LEU A 100 -4.05 -21.71 8.00
N GLU A 101 -5.09 -22.24 8.64
CA GLU A 101 -5.05 -22.71 10.04
C GLU A 101 -4.13 -23.94 10.17
N SER A 102 -4.04 -24.77 9.13
CA SER A 102 -3.21 -25.96 9.12
C SER A 102 -1.74 -25.71 8.77
N ASP A 103 -1.38 -24.49 8.36
CA ASP A 103 -0.01 -24.12 8.02
C ASP A 103 0.82 -23.95 9.30
N PRO A 104 1.81 -24.83 9.57
CA PRO A 104 2.61 -24.76 10.80
C PRO A 104 3.55 -23.56 10.85
N ASP A 105 3.80 -22.90 9.72
CA ASP A 105 4.73 -21.77 9.62
C ASP A 105 4.03 -20.43 9.90
N ILE A 106 2.70 -20.42 9.98
CA ILE A 106 1.90 -19.21 10.22
C ILE A 106 1.24 -19.30 11.59
N ASN A 107 1.59 -18.36 12.48
CA ASN A 107 0.93 -18.22 13.77
C ASN A 107 -0.03 -17.02 13.74
N TRP A 108 -1.32 -17.30 13.75
CA TRP A 108 -2.38 -16.29 13.73
C TRP A 108 -2.58 -15.68 15.12
N THR A 109 -2.64 -14.35 15.20
CA THR A 109 -2.84 -13.63 16.47
C THR A 109 -4.29 -13.62 16.93
N SER A 110 -5.22 -13.87 16.02
CA SER A 110 -6.66 -13.80 16.23
C SER A 110 -7.42 -14.56 15.13
N GLU A 111 -8.63 -15.00 15.46
CA GLU A 111 -9.53 -15.67 14.51
C GLU A 111 -10.02 -14.72 13.41
N GLY A 112 -10.27 -13.45 13.73
CA GLY A 112 -10.71 -12.46 12.76
C GLY A 112 -9.63 -12.18 11.70
N LEU A 113 -8.37 -12.06 12.11
CA LEU A 113 -7.24 -11.93 11.19
C LEU A 113 -7.10 -13.16 10.28
N LEU A 114 -7.19 -14.38 10.83
CA LEU A 114 -7.19 -15.62 10.03
C LEU A 114 -8.32 -15.61 8.98
N GLN A 115 -9.54 -15.21 9.37
CA GLN A 115 -10.66 -15.09 8.45
C GLN A 115 -10.40 -14.05 7.36
N GLY A 116 -9.88 -12.88 7.73
CA GLY A 116 -9.48 -11.84 6.79
C GLY A 116 -8.50 -12.34 5.73
N HIS A 117 -7.43 -13.01 6.17
CA HIS A 117 -6.45 -13.60 5.25
C HIS A 117 -7.01 -14.74 4.39
N ALA A 118 -7.93 -15.55 4.93
CA ALA A 118 -8.60 -16.57 4.14
C ALA A 118 -9.43 -15.97 3.00
N TYR A 119 -10.08 -14.83 3.21
CA TYR A 119 -10.78 -14.12 2.16
C TYR A 119 -9.81 -13.54 1.11
N LEU A 120 -8.70 -12.93 1.57
CA LEU A 120 -7.64 -12.44 0.68
C LEU A 120 -7.14 -13.52 -0.28
N GLU A 121 -6.74 -14.67 0.27
CA GLU A 121 -6.19 -15.75 -0.54
C GLU A 121 -7.24 -16.40 -1.45
N ALA A 122 -8.51 -16.44 -1.02
CA ALA A 122 -9.58 -16.93 -1.87
C ALA A 122 -9.74 -16.10 -3.17
N VAL A 123 -9.66 -14.77 -3.06
CA VAL A 123 -9.70 -13.84 -4.21
C VAL A 123 -8.45 -13.98 -5.06
N ARG A 124 -7.25 -14.00 -4.45
CA ARG A 124 -5.98 -14.19 -5.19
C ARG A 124 -5.99 -15.49 -5.97
N ALA A 125 -6.52 -16.55 -5.39
CA ALA A 125 -6.64 -17.86 -6.05
C ALA A 125 -7.58 -17.84 -7.25
N ASP A 126 -8.65 -17.03 -7.25
CA ASP A 126 -9.51 -16.89 -8.42
C ASP A 126 -8.78 -16.25 -9.60
N VAL A 127 -8.00 -15.20 -9.33
CA VAL A 127 -7.19 -14.54 -10.36
C VAL A 127 -6.14 -15.51 -10.91
N ARG A 128 -5.41 -16.21 -10.03
CA ARG A 128 -4.42 -17.23 -10.43
C ARG A 128 -5.06 -18.33 -11.28
N ALA A 129 -6.22 -18.85 -10.89
CA ALA A 129 -6.92 -19.89 -11.65
C ALA A 129 -7.36 -19.41 -13.03
N ALA A 130 -7.87 -18.17 -13.15
CA ALA A 130 -8.27 -17.62 -14.43
C ALA A 130 -7.07 -17.39 -15.37
N LEU A 131 -5.95 -16.92 -14.83
CA LEU A 131 -4.70 -16.79 -15.58
C LEU A 131 -4.18 -18.15 -16.03
N GLU A 132 -4.20 -19.16 -15.16
CA GLU A 132 -3.78 -20.52 -15.52
C GLU A 132 -4.66 -21.12 -16.62
N GLU A 133 -5.98 -20.98 -16.53
CA GLU A 133 -6.93 -21.42 -17.58
C GLU A 133 -6.65 -20.75 -18.94
N ALA A 134 -6.18 -19.50 -18.91
CA ALA A 134 -5.80 -18.74 -20.09
C ALA A 134 -4.40 -19.06 -20.65
N GLY A 135 -3.65 -19.97 -20.00
CA GLY A 135 -2.32 -20.37 -20.43
C GLY A 135 -1.17 -19.58 -19.78
N TYR A 136 -1.45 -18.85 -18.69
CA TYR A 136 -0.49 -18.12 -17.87
C TYR A 136 -0.32 -18.80 -16.51
N PRO A 137 0.34 -19.98 -16.44
CA PRO A 137 0.42 -20.77 -15.23
C PRO A 137 1.27 -20.08 -14.15
N ASP A 138 0.97 -20.42 -12.90
CA ASP A 138 1.65 -19.84 -11.74
C ASP A 138 3.18 -20.07 -11.73
N THR A 139 3.62 -21.19 -12.32
CA THR A 139 5.05 -21.55 -12.46
C THR A 139 5.84 -20.62 -13.37
N ASN A 140 5.16 -19.86 -14.23
CA ASN A 140 5.73 -18.81 -15.07
C ASN A 140 4.83 -17.57 -15.02
N ARG A 141 4.53 -17.12 -13.81
CA ARG A 141 3.59 -16.02 -13.54
C ARG A 141 4.07 -14.72 -14.19
N VAL A 142 3.19 -14.09 -14.96
CA VAL A 142 3.44 -12.78 -15.61
C VAL A 142 2.85 -11.60 -14.84
N ILE A 143 1.88 -11.84 -13.94
CA ILE A 143 1.21 -10.84 -13.11
C ILE A 143 1.16 -11.34 -11.67
N GLU A 144 1.63 -10.54 -10.71
CA GLU A 144 1.42 -10.78 -9.28
C GLU A 144 0.15 -10.09 -8.80
N VAL A 145 -0.56 -10.74 -7.88
CA VAL A 145 -1.67 -10.12 -7.15
C VAL A 145 -1.19 -9.88 -5.74
N TYR A 146 -0.80 -8.65 -5.45
CA TYR A 146 -0.44 -8.23 -4.10
C TYR A 146 -1.69 -7.92 -3.30
N SER A 147 -1.58 -8.03 -1.99
CA SER A 147 -2.69 -7.74 -1.09
C SER A 147 -2.22 -7.14 0.22
N ASP A 148 -3.09 -6.36 0.85
CA ASP A 148 -2.93 -5.83 2.19
C ASP A 148 -4.22 -6.01 2.99
N ILE A 149 -4.10 -6.00 4.32
CA ILE A 149 -5.22 -6.18 5.23
C ILE A 149 -5.04 -5.35 6.51
N ALA A 150 -6.12 -4.71 6.92
CA ALA A 150 -6.24 -4.04 8.21
C ALA A 150 -7.54 -4.48 8.90
N CYS A 151 -7.43 -5.14 10.04
CA CYS A 151 -8.59 -5.56 10.83
C CYS A 151 -8.75 -4.66 12.06
N SER A 152 -9.98 -4.24 12.33
CA SER A 152 -10.35 -3.59 13.59
C SER A 152 -10.89 -4.66 14.54
N GLU A 153 -10.02 -5.20 15.38
CA GLU A 153 -10.35 -6.19 16.41
C GLU A 153 -10.30 -5.60 17.82
#